data_AF-A0A957JZX1-F1
#
_entry.id   AF-A0A957JZX1-F1
#
_cell.length_a   1.000
_cell.length_b   1.000
_cell.length_c   1.000
_cell.angle_alpha   90.00
_cell.angle_beta   90.00
_cell.angle_gamma   90.00
#
_symmetry.space_group_name_H-M   'P 1'
#
loop_
_entity.id
_entity.type
_entity.pdbx_description
1 polymer ?
#
loop_
_entity_poly.entity_id
_entity_poly.type
_entity_poly.pdbx_seq_one_letter_code
_entity_poly.pdbx_strand_id
1 'polypeptide(L)'
;MDASPDRPLRLWGSRLYLDRYWRAEAQVAEDLLAMAVDEAELEDADATKADLERLFPGDEGDGKQAQAAEVAASGRLTVIAGGPGTGKTTTVARIAALLMADAERGGRVPLIGLAAPTGKAAQRLQESVRGEAAGLAVSDSVRERLLELEAVTLHRLLGWQPRNHSRFRHNREDRLPYEV
;
A
#
# COMPACT_ATOMS: atom_id res chain seq x y z
N MET A 1 -21.97 -19.20 -19.89
CA MET A 1 -23.20 -19.41 -19.10
C MET A 1 -23.78 -18.05 -18.73
N ASP A 2 -24.92 -17.73 -19.36
CA ASP A 2 -26.06 -17.04 -18.77
C ASP A 2 -25.91 -15.58 -18.30
N ALA A 3 -25.76 -14.68 -19.28
CA ALA A 3 -25.76 -13.22 -19.13
C ALA A 3 -27.18 -12.63 -19.28
N SER A 4 -28.06 -12.86 -18.30
CA SER A 4 -29.29 -12.06 -18.19
C SER A 4 -29.01 -10.83 -17.31
N PRO A 5 -29.25 -9.59 -17.81
CA PRO A 5 -28.71 -8.38 -17.20
C PRO A 5 -29.32 -7.97 -15.86
N ASP A 6 -30.50 -8.48 -15.48
CA ASP A 6 -31.24 -8.05 -14.28
C ASP A 6 -31.52 -9.20 -13.31
N ARG A 7 -30.47 -9.74 -12.68
CA ARG A 7 -30.62 -10.63 -11.52
C ARG A 7 -30.36 -9.82 -10.25
N PRO A 8 -31.37 -9.42 -9.45
CA PRO A 8 -31.13 -8.68 -8.21
C PRO A 8 -30.48 -9.55 -7.13
N LEU A 9 -30.66 -10.87 -7.22
CA LEU A 9 -30.11 -11.87 -6.34
C LEU A 9 -29.30 -12.91 -7.12
N ARG A 10 -28.25 -13.43 -6.49
CA ARG A 10 -27.40 -14.48 -7.03
C ARG A 10 -27.18 -15.58 -6.00
N LEU A 11 -27.40 -16.82 -6.40
CA LEU A 11 -27.05 -18.00 -5.63
C LEU A 11 -25.65 -18.48 -6.07
N TRP A 12 -24.70 -18.53 -5.13
CA TRP A 12 -23.36 -19.10 -5.34
C TRP A 12 -23.15 -20.20 -4.29
N GLY A 13 -23.06 -21.46 -4.75
CA GLY A 13 -23.06 -22.61 -3.86
C GLY A 13 -24.31 -22.60 -2.98
N SER A 14 -24.12 -22.51 -1.66
CA SER A 14 -25.21 -22.41 -0.66
C SER A 14 -25.49 -20.98 -0.16
N ARG A 15 -24.85 -19.96 -0.75
CA ARG A 15 -24.95 -18.56 -0.30
C ARG A 15 -25.78 -17.72 -1.27
N LEU A 16 -26.72 -16.94 -0.73
CA LEU A 16 -27.54 -15.99 -1.48
C LEU A 16 -27.00 -14.57 -1.30
N TYR A 17 -26.69 -13.90 -2.40
CA TYR A 17 -26.14 -12.55 -2.44
C TYR A 17 -27.09 -11.58 -3.14
N LEU A 18 -27.06 -10.30 -2.76
CA LEU A 18 -27.43 -9.24 -3.70
C LEU A 18 -26.39 -9.20 -4.81
N ASP A 19 -26.82 -9.19 -6.07
CA ASP A 19 -25.91 -9.30 -7.22
C ASP A 19 -24.85 -8.18 -7.23
N ARG A 20 -25.20 -6.98 -6.76
CA ARG A 20 -24.24 -5.87 -6.59
C ARG A 20 -23.06 -6.22 -5.67
N TYR A 21 -23.30 -6.94 -4.58
CA TYR A 21 -22.26 -7.28 -3.62
C TYR A 21 -21.43 -8.46 -4.10
N TRP A 22 -22.06 -9.41 -4.77
CA TRP A 22 -21.32 -10.47 -5.43
C TRP A 22 -20.39 -9.92 -6.52
N ARG A 23 -20.86 -8.97 -7.34
CA ARG A 23 -20.00 -8.30 -8.35
C ARG A 23 -18.84 -7.55 -7.69
N ALA A 24 -19.10 -6.84 -6.59
CA ALA A 24 -18.05 -6.13 -5.85
C ALA A 24 -17.00 -7.11 -5.27
N GLU A 25 -17.44 -8.23 -4.68
CA GLU A 25 -16.55 -9.27 -4.14
C GLU A 25 -15.71 -9.93 -5.26
N ALA A 26 -16.37 -10.35 -6.35
CA ALA A 26 -15.69 -10.91 -7.51
C ALA A 26 -14.66 -9.93 -8.10
N GLN A 27 -15.02 -8.64 -8.14
CA GLN A 27 -14.14 -7.63 -8.68
C GLN A 27 -12.89 -7.41 -7.82
N VAL A 28 -13.06 -7.34 -6.49
CA VAL A 28 -11.93 -7.24 -5.55
C VAL A 28 -11.03 -8.47 -5.67
N ALA A 29 -11.62 -9.67 -5.75
CA ALA A 29 -10.84 -10.89 -5.89
C ALA A 29 -10.02 -10.92 -7.19
N GLU A 30 -10.63 -10.55 -8.32
CA GLU A 30 -9.95 -10.46 -9.61
C GLU A 30 -8.79 -9.44 -9.57
N ASP A 31 -9.04 -8.24 -9.04
CA ASP A 31 -8.03 -7.19 -8.97
C ASP A 31 -6.86 -7.59 -8.06
N LEU A 32 -7.13 -8.20 -6.90
CA LEU A 32 -6.08 -8.67 -5.99
C LEU A 32 -5.27 -9.82 -6.58
N LEU A 33 -5.92 -10.77 -7.27
CA LEU A 33 -5.23 -11.89 -7.92
C LEU A 33 -4.35 -11.40 -9.07
N ALA A 34 -4.81 -10.42 -9.84
CA ALA A 34 -4.01 -9.81 -10.91
C ALA A 34 -2.77 -9.08 -10.36
N MET A 35 -2.90 -8.39 -9.22
CA MET A 35 -1.74 -7.73 -8.59
C MET A 35 -0.78 -8.72 -7.91
N ALA A 36 -1.27 -9.87 -7.44
CA ALA A 36 -0.47 -10.84 -6.69
C ALA A 36 0.50 -11.67 -7.56
N VAL A 37 0.28 -11.73 -8.88
CA VAL A 37 1.15 -12.48 -9.81
C VAL A 37 2.31 -11.65 -10.38
N ASP A 38 2.25 -10.33 -10.24
CA ASP A 38 3.29 -9.44 -10.73
C ASP A 38 4.36 -9.21 -9.65
N GLU A 39 5.62 -9.40 -10.03
CA GLU A 39 6.78 -9.01 -9.21
C GLU A 39 7.18 -7.55 -9.50
N ALA A 40 7.78 -6.92 -8.50
CA ALA A 40 8.46 -5.64 -8.63
C ALA A 40 9.96 -5.90 -8.80
N GLU A 41 10.57 -5.23 -9.79
CA GLU A 41 12.01 -5.31 -10.00
C GLU A 41 12.72 -4.34 -9.05
N LEU A 42 13.71 -4.85 -8.32
CA LEU A 42 14.63 -4.04 -7.53
C LEU A 42 15.79 -3.60 -8.41
N GLU A 43 16.26 -2.36 -8.23
CA GLU A 43 17.41 -1.83 -8.96
C GLU A 43 18.70 -2.56 -8.55
N ASP A 44 18.85 -2.86 -7.25
CA ASP A 44 19.96 -3.64 -6.72
C ASP A 44 19.50 -4.49 -5.53
N ALA A 45 19.31 -5.79 -5.78
CA ALA A 45 18.83 -6.73 -4.76
C ALA A 45 19.81 -6.92 -3.60
N ASP A 46 21.13 -6.94 -3.86
CA ASP A 46 22.15 -7.13 -2.83
C ASP A 46 22.26 -5.88 -1.94
N ALA A 47 22.23 -4.69 -2.54
CA ALA A 47 22.19 -3.44 -1.78
C ALA A 47 20.88 -3.28 -1.00
N THR A 48 19.74 -3.69 -1.57
CA THR A 48 18.45 -3.68 -0.87
C THR A 48 18.47 -4.57 0.38
N LYS A 49 19.16 -5.72 0.32
CA LYS A 49 19.36 -6.57 1.49
C LYS A 49 20.16 -5.87 2.59
N ALA A 50 21.23 -5.16 2.24
CA ALA A 50 22.00 -4.37 3.20
C ALA A 50 21.16 -3.22 3.80
N ASP A 51 20.30 -2.59 2.99
CA ASP A 51 19.37 -1.56 3.45
C ASP A 51 18.32 -2.12 4.40
N LEU A 52 17.80 -3.33 4.18
CA LEU A 52 16.90 -4.01 5.11
C LEU A 52 17.55 -4.19 6.49
N GLU A 53 18.78 -4.69 6.55
CA GLU A 53 19.51 -4.85 7.81
C GLU A 53 19.72 -3.52 8.53
N ARG A 54 20.03 -2.45 7.77
CA ARG A 54 20.24 -1.10 8.28
C ARG A 54 18.95 -0.42 8.76
N LEU A 55 17.83 -0.63 8.05
CA LEU A 55 16.54 0.01 8.32
C LEU A 55 15.73 -0.70 9.39
N PHE A 56 16.01 -1.97 9.65
CA PHE A 56 15.37 -2.78 10.68
C PHE A 56 16.38 -3.23 11.76
N PRO A 57 17.13 -2.31 12.38
CA PRO A 57 18.10 -2.68 13.41
C PRO A 57 17.35 -3.20 14.62
N GLY A 58 17.79 -4.33 15.16
CA GLY A 58 17.18 -4.88 16.37
C GLY A 58 15.78 -5.46 16.16
N ASP A 59 15.41 -5.92 14.95
CA ASP A 59 14.29 -6.87 14.77
C ASP A 59 14.66 -8.25 15.36
N GLU A 60 15.15 -8.23 16.62
CA GLU A 60 15.61 -9.34 17.46
C GLU A 60 14.46 -10.29 17.89
N GLY A 61 13.25 -10.06 17.37
CA GLY A 61 12.17 -11.04 17.36
C GLY A 61 12.32 -12.05 16.21
N ASP A 62 11.20 -12.49 15.63
CA ASP A 62 11.19 -13.44 14.50
C ASP A 62 11.64 -12.80 13.15
N GLY A 63 12.18 -11.57 13.11
CA GLY A 63 12.52 -10.88 11.85
C GLY A 63 11.32 -10.53 10.96
N LYS A 64 10.11 -10.49 11.53
CA LYS A 64 8.85 -10.37 10.78
C LYS A 64 8.66 -9.02 10.11
N GLN A 65 9.24 -7.94 10.64
CA GLN A 65 9.11 -6.62 10.02
C GLN A 65 10.06 -6.47 8.85
N ALA A 66 11.31 -6.95 9.00
CA ALA A 66 12.26 -7.02 7.90
C ALA A 66 11.73 -7.92 6.77
N GLN A 67 11.20 -9.11 7.10
CA GLN A 67 10.57 -10.00 6.12
C GLN A 67 9.37 -9.34 5.44
N ALA A 68 8.50 -8.64 6.18
CA ALA A 68 7.38 -7.92 5.58
C ALA A 68 7.85 -6.81 4.62
N ALA A 69 8.98 -6.16 4.91
CA ALA A 69 9.55 -5.15 4.04
C ALA A 69 10.20 -5.74 2.79
N GLU A 70 10.88 -6.88 2.91
CA GLU A 70 11.43 -7.64 1.77
C GLU A 70 10.33 -8.07 0.79
N VAL A 71 9.23 -8.63 1.32
CA VAL A 71 8.05 -9.02 0.51
C VAL A 71 7.39 -7.78 -0.11
N ALA A 72 7.29 -6.67 0.63
CA ALA A 72 6.73 -5.43 0.11
C ALA A 72 7.59 -4.79 -0.98
N ALA A 73 8.91 -4.94 -0.92
CA ALA A 73 9.83 -4.37 -1.91
C ALA A 73 9.83 -5.16 -3.23
N SER A 74 9.56 -6.47 -3.17
CA SER A 74 9.58 -7.38 -4.32
C SER A 74 8.21 -7.70 -4.91
N GLY A 75 7.12 -7.34 -4.25
CA GLY A 75 5.74 -7.64 -4.68
C GLY A 75 4.90 -6.39 -4.97
N ARG A 76 4.01 -6.46 -5.97
CA ARG A 76 3.06 -5.37 -6.28
C ARG A 76 1.88 -5.26 -5.33
N LEU A 77 1.63 -6.31 -4.54
CA LEU A 77 0.61 -6.32 -3.50
C LEU A 77 1.13 -7.05 -2.27
N THR A 78 1.19 -6.34 -1.14
CA THR A 78 1.57 -6.92 0.15
C THR A 78 0.56 -6.54 1.22
N VAL A 79 0.13 -7.54 2.00
CA VAL A 79 -0.78 -7.35 3.15
C VAL A 79 -0.02 -7.61 4.44
N ILE A 80 0.23 -6.55 5.22
CA ILE A 80 0.92 -6.63 6.50
C ILE A 80 -0.11 -6.70 7.63
N ALA A 81 -0.28 -7.90 8.19
CA ALA A 81 -1.18 -8.16 9.31
C ALA A 81 -0.43 -8.19 10.65
N GLY A 82 -1.08 -7.74 11.72
CA GLY A 82 -0.54 -7.79 13.07
C GLY A 82 -1.46 -7.14 14.10
N GLY A 83 -1.34 -7.53 15.36
CA GLY A 83 -2.13 -6.96 16.47
C GLY A 83 -1.85 -5.47 16.74
N PRO A 84 -2.63 -4.82 17.62
CA PRO A 84 -2.30 -3.46 18.09
C PRO A 84 -0.88 -3.41 18.66
N GLY A 85 -0.13 -2.34 18.37
CA GLY A 85 1.22 -2.14 18.92
C GLY A 85 2.36 -2.92 18.24
N THR A 86 2.11 -3.74 17.21
CA THR A 86 3.16 -4.53 16.52
C THR A 86 4.03 -3.73 15.54
N GLY A 87 4.08 -2.41 15.65
CA GLY A 87 4.93 -1.55 14.81
C GLY A 87 4.54 -1.42 13.33
N LYS A 88 3.34 -1.85 12.89
CA LYS A 88 2.94 -1.81 11.46
C LYS A 88 3.15 -0.45 10.78
N THR A 89 2.78 0.65 11.44
CA THR A 89 2.95 2.00 10.86
C THR A 89 4.42 2.41 10.76
N THR A 90 5.25 1.98 11.72
CA THR A 90 6.72 2.09 11.65
C THR A 90 7.27 1.26 10.49
N THR A 91 6.79 0.03 10.31
CA THR A 91 7.17 -0.82 9.17
C THR A 91 6.83 -0.15 7.83
N VAL A 92 5.66 0.48 7.69
CA VAL A 92 5.28 1.24 6.48
C VAL A 92 6.26 2.39 6.19
N ALA A 93 6.66 3.16 7.21
CA ALA A 93 7.63 4.24 7.01
C ALA A 93 8.99 3.72 6.52
N ARG A 94 9.45 2.60 7.08
CA ARG A 94 10.71 1.94 6.68
C ARG A 94 10.63 1.32 5.29
N ILE A 95 9.48 0.78 4.88
CA ILE A 95 9.25 0.30 3.51
C ILE A 95 9.33 1.46 2.52
N ALA A 96 8.69 2.59 2.79
CA ALA A 96 8.80 3.77 1.94
C ALA A 96 10.27 4.22 1.81
N ALA A 97 11.02 4.22 2.92
CA ALA A 97 12.44 4.55 2.93
C ALA A 97 13.29 3.56 2.11
N LEU A 98 13.00 2.27 2.21
CA LEU A 98 13.67 1.20 1.46
C LEU A 98 13.46 1.36 -0.04
N LEU A 99 12.21 1.60 -0.48
CA LEU A 99 11.87 1.78 -1.89
C LEU A 99 12.52 3.05 -2.48
N MET A 100 12.56 4.15 -1.72
CA MET A 100 13.25 5.36 -2.17
C MET A 100 14.77 5.16 -2.23
N ALA A 101 15.37 4.47 -1.27
CA ALA A 101 16.80 4.16 -1.26
C ALA A 101 17.21 3.24 -2.42
N ASP A 102 16.35 2.29 -2.78
CA ASP A 102 16.57 1.45 -3.97
C ASP A 102 16.53 2.25 -5.26
N ALA A 103 15.53 3.13 -5.39
CA ALA A 103 15.42 3.99 -6.57
C ALA A 103 16.63 4.93 -6.76
N GLU A 104 17.34 5.35 -5.69
CA GLU A 104 18.56 6.18 -5.82
C GLU A 104 19.70 5.48 -6.59
N ARG A 105 19.65 4.16 -6.77
CA ARG A 105 20.72 3.36 -7.41
C ARG A 105 20.62 3.23 -8.93
N GLY A 106 19.57 3.75 -9.55
CA GLY A 106 19.39 3.64 -11.00
C GLY A 106 17.97 3.90 -11.49
N GLY A 107 17.02 3.85 -10.55
CA GLY A 107 15.60 4.04 -10.82
C GLY A 107 15.12 5.49 -10.71
N ARG A 108 13.84 5.66 -11.00
CA ARG A 108 13.11 6.88 -10.64
C ARG A 108 12.46 6.67 -9.29
N VAL A 109 12.62 7.64 -8.39
CA VAL A 109 11.95 7.59 -7.08
C VAL A 109 10.44 7.45 -7.27
N PRO A 110 9.80 6.44 -6.65
CA PRO A 110 8.38 6.20 -6.85
C PRO A 110 7.52 7.29 -6.23
N LEU A 111 6.41 7.61 -6.87
CA LEU A 111 5.38 8.46 -6.26
C LEU A 111 4.60 7.64 -5.22
N ILE A 112 4.88 7.87 -3.94
CA ILE A 112 4.26 7.12 -2.82
C ILE A 112 3.03 7.86 -2.29
N GLY A 113 1.89 7.16 -2.24
CA GLY A 113 0.62 7.63 -1.70
C GLY A 113 0.31 7.01 -0.34
N LEU A 114 0.21 7.83 0.71
CA LEU A 114 -0.18 7.34 2.04
C LEU A 114 -1.67 7.59 2.29
N ALA A 115 -2.42 6.53 2.57
CA ALA A 115 -3.84 6.67 2.91
C ALA A 115 -4.33 5.76 4.03
N ALA A 116 -5.36 6.23 4.72
CA ALA A 116 -6.04 5.51 5.78
C ALA A 116 -7.56 5.67 5.69
N PRO A 117 -8.37 4.79 6.32
CA PRO A 117 -9.83 4.86 6.23
C PRO A 117 -10.43 6.07 6.97
N THR A 118 -9.76 6.60 8.00
CA THR A 118 -10.25 7.71 8.82
C THR A 118 -9.19 8.78 9.01
N GLY A 119 -9.62 10.02 9.30
CA GLY A 119 -8.69 11.14 9.52
C GLY A 119 -7.73 10.89 10.69
N LYS A 120 -8.22 10.29 11.78
CA LYS A 120 -7.36 9.93 12.94
C LYS A 120 -6.31 8.87 12.58
N ALA A 121 -6.67 7.90 11.74
CA ALA A 121 -5.71 6.89 11.27
C ALA A 121 -4.67 7.50 10.32
N ALA A 122 -5.10 8.41 9.43
CA ALA A 122 -4.19 9.13 8.53
C ALA A 122 -3.20 9.99 9.33
N GLN A 123 -3.68 10.73 10.34
CA GLN A 123 -2.82 11.51 11.23
C GLN A 123 -1.79 10.63 11.96
N ARG A 124 -2.20 9.48 12.50
CA ARG A 124 -1.27 8.53 13.14
C ARG A 124 -0.23 7.97 12.18
N LEU A 125 -0.63 7.70 10.94
CA LEU A 125 0.30 7.27 9.88
C LEU A 125 1.31 8.39 9.58
N GLN A 126 0.85 9.64 9.44
CA GLN A 126 1.70 10.81 9.24
C GLN A 126 2.71 11.00 10.38
N GLU A 127 2.26 10.91 11.62
CA GLU A 127 3.10 11.04 12.82
C GLU A 127 4.15 9.93 12.88
N SER A 128 3.78 8.70 12.51
CA SER A 128 4.72 7.56 12.47
C SER A 128 5.80 7.79 11.41
N VAL A 129 5.43 8.21 10.20
CA VAL A 129 6.38 8.48 9.12
C VAL A 129 7.34 9.61 9.49
N ARG A 130 6.84 10.73 10.01
CA ARG A 130 7.69 11.85 10.44
C ARG A 130 8.60 11.48 11.62
N GLY A 131 8.07 10.70 12.57
CA GLY A 131 8.83 10.22 13.72
C GLY A 131 10.00 9.31 13.31
N GLU A 132 9.76 8.37 12.40
CA GLU A 132 10.82 7.49 11.88
C GLU A 132 11.81 8.27 11.00
N ALA A 133 11.34 9.18 10.14
CA ALA A 133 12.20 9.92 9.21
C ALA A 133 13.37 10.62 9.90
N ALA A 134 13.23 11.09 11.14
CA ALA A 134 14.32 11.70 11.89
C ALA A 134 15.40 10.70 12.35
N GLY A 135 15.03 9.44 12.61
CA GLY A 135 15.90 8.41 13.18
C GLY A 135 16.44 7.38 12.18
N LEU A 136 15.89 7.31 10.96
CA LEU A 136 16.34 6.34 9.96
C LEU A 136 17.72 6.71 9.41
N ALA A 137 18.58 5.70 9.26
CA ALA A 137 19.95 5.84 8.76
C ALA A 137 20.01 5.95 7.22
N VAL A 138 19.20 6.82 6.61
CA VAL A 138 19.08 7.01 5.15
C VAL A 138 19.81 8.27 4.67
N SER A 139 19.98 8.40 3.35
CA SER A 139 20.47 9.64 2.70
C SER A 139 19.56 10.83 3.03
N ASP A 140 20.12 12.05 2.97
CA ASP A 140 19.34 13.27 3.22
C ASP A 140 18.21 13.44 2.19
N SER A 141 18.43 13.03 0.95
CA SER A 141 17.38 13.09 -0.09
C SER A 141 16.21 12.15 0.21
N VAL A 142 16.45 10.91 0.64
CA VAL A 142 15.37 10.01 1.10
C VAL A 142 14.67 10.58 2.34
N ARG A 143 15.44 11.14 3.28
CA ARG A 143 14.89 11.75 4.50
C ARG A 143 13.93 12.90 4.20
N GLU A 144 14.33 13.82 3.33
CA GLU A 144 13.50 14.95 2.90
C GLU A 144 12.21 14.46 2.26
N ARG A 145 12.29 13.50 1.33
CA ARG A 145 11.09 12.92 0.69
C ARG A 145 10.14 12.26 1.66
N LEU A 146 10.65 11.52 2.65
CA LEU A 146 9.82 10.94 3.72
C LEU A 146 9.07 12.03 4.51
N LEU A 147 9.71 13.17 4.77
CA LEU A 147 9.09 14.29 5.48
C LEU A 147 8.03 15.01 4.64
N GLU A 148 8.17 14.98 3.31
CA GLU A 148 7.22 15.53 2.33
C GLU A 148 5.99 14.64 2.12
N LEU A 149 6.04 13.35 2.47
CA LEU A 149 4.89 12.45 2.32
C LEU A 149 3.70 12.95 3.15
N GLU A 150 2.53 13.01 2.50
CA GLU A 150 1.26 13.35 3.15
C GLU A 150 0.33 12.14 3.25
N ALA A 151 -0.07 11.81 4.48
CA ALA A 151 -1.10 10.81 4.74
C ALA A 151 -2.49 11.43 4.70
N VAL A 152 -3.35 10.92 3.82
CA VAL A 152 -4.72 11.38 3.63
C VAL A 152 -5.76 10.29 3.91
N THR A 153 -7.05 10.64 3.87
CA THR A 153 -8.09 9.60 3.91
C THR A 153 -8.28 8.97 2.53
N LEU A 154 -8.72 7.71 2.46
CA LEU A 154 -9.08 7.07 1.19
C LEU A 154 -10.09 7.91 0.38
N HIS A 155 -11.04 8.56 1.04
CA HIS A 155 -12.02 9.44 0.39
C HIS A 155 -11.37 10.67 -0.28
N ARG A 156 -10.37 11.26 0.39
CA ARG A 156 -9.63 12.40 -0.15
C ARG A 156 -8.71 11.94 -1.29
N LEU A 157 -8.01 10.81 -1.11
CA LEU A 157 -7.13 10.22 -2.11
C LEU A 157 -7.89 9.93 -3.41
N LEU A 158 -9.05 9.29 -3.32
CA LEU A 158 -9.89 8.94 -4.48
C LEU A 158 -10.67 10.15 -5.05
N GLY A 159 -10.57 11.32 -4.42
CA GLY A 159 -11.27 12.53 -4.84
C GLY A 159 -12.79 12.37 -4.76
N TRP A 160 -13.34 12.13 -3.57
CA TRP A 160 -14.78 11.98 -3.35
C TRP A 160 -15.59 13.17 -3.86
N GLN A 161 -16.63 12.89 -4.65
CA GLN A 161 -17.50 13.86 -5.30
C GLN A 161 -18.96 13.62 -4.87
N PRO A 162 -19.52 14.41 -3.94
CA PRO A 162 -20.86 14.19 -3.39
C PRO A 162 -22.00 14.26 -4.42
N ARG A 163 -21.77 14.92 -5.57
CA ARG A 163 -22.80 15.19 -6.58
C ARG A 163 -22.66 14.37 -7.86
N ASN A 164 -21.72 13.43 -7.94
CA ASN A 164 -21.47 12.63 -9.14
C ASN A 164 -21.90 11.17 -8.97
N HIS A 165 -22.37 10.55 -10.04
CA HIS A 165 -22.78 9.14 -10.10
C HIS A 165 -21.60 8.17 -9.86
N SER A 166 -20.37 8.51 -10.28
CA SER A 166 -19.18 7.68 -10.01
C SER A 166 -18.67 7.80 -8.56
N ARG A 167 -19.20 8.76 -7.77
CA ARG A 167 -18.86 9.11 -6.36
C ARG A 167 -17.38 9.47 -6.09
N PHE A 168 -16.45 9.10 -6.96
CA PHE A 168 -15.02 9.36 -6.86
C PHE A 168 -14.48 9.82 -8.22
N ARG A 169 -13.51 10.74 -8.17
CA ARG A 169 -12.78 11.23 -9.34
C ARG A 169 -11.95 10.10 -9.95
N HIS A 170 -11.12 9.46 -9.12
CA HIS A 170 -10.21 8.43 -9.57
C HIS A 170 -10.91 7.08 -9.63
N ASN A 171 -10.73 6.38 -10.75
CA ASN A 171 -11.33 5.08 -11.04
C ASN A 171 -10.41 4.29 -12.01
N ARG A 172 -10.94 3.27 -12.69
CA ARG A 172 -10.15 2.44 -13.62
C ARG A 172 -9.64 3.18 -14.85
N GLU A 173 -10.37 4.20 -15.29
CA GLU A 173 -10.06 5.02 -16.46
C GLU A 173 -9.23 6.26 -16.08
N ASP A 174 -9.37 6.75 -14.84
CA ASP A 174 -8.56 7.85 -14.25
C ASP A 174 -7.83 7.34 -13.01
N ARG A 175 -6.68 6.67 -13.21
CA ARG A 175 -5.90 6.07 -12.11
C ARG A 175 -5.27 7.13 -11.22
N LEU A 176 -4.98 6.73 -9.98
CA LEU A 176 -4.25 7.57 -9.04
C LEU A 176 -2.84 7.91 -9.58
N PRO A 177 -2.31 9.12 -9.30
CA PRO A 177 -0.97 9.53 -9.72
C PRO A 177 0.12 9.01 -8.75
N TYR A 178 -0.06 7.79 -8.23
CA TYR A 178 0.86 7.13 -7.31
C TYR A 178 1.24 5.77 -7.89
N GLU A 179 2.46 5.35 -7.59
CA GLU A 179 3.04 4.08 -8.02
C GLU A 179 3.07 3.06 -6.88
N VAL A 180 3.01 3.54 -5.64
CA VAL A 180 3.02 2.76 -4.40
C VAL A 180 2.03 3.35 -3.41
#